data_AF-D8DZI3-F1
#
_entry.id   AF-D8DZI3-F1
#
_cell.length_a   1.000
_cell.length_b   1.000
_cell.length_c   1.000
_cell.angle_alpha   90.00
_cell.angle_beta   90.00
_cell.angle_gamma   90.00
#
_symmetry.space_group_name_H-M   'P 1'
#
loop_
_entity.id
_entity.type
_entity.pdbx_description
1 polymer ?
#
loop_
_entity_poly.entity_id
_entity_poly.type
_entity_poly.pdbx_seq_one_letter_code
_entity_poly.pdbx_strand_id
1 'polypeptide(L)'
;MRFFSICILVLCSEVAIAQSHKEKTISVSLPQINVYENKNTLNILKWGTDSVDADISQTVIIHEQKTFEDVPAGNYSGITHIKGDEYAVVSDKTDSEGYYIFKIKFGKDGDILDIKNKGWQDLGGINMDEEAIAYNPHNNHLYIGNEEGST
;
A
#
# COMPACT_ATOMS: atom_id res chain seq x y z
N MET A 1 -10.60 20.71 9.61
CA MET A 1 -10.50 19.25 9.84
C MET A 1 -9.79 18.67 8.62
N ARG A 2 -8.53 18.22 8.78
CA ARG A 2 -7.73 17.68 7.67
C ARG A 2 -8.08 16.20 7.51
N PHE A 3 -8.63 15.82 6.36
CA PHE A 3 -8.85 14.43 6.00
C PHE A 3 -7.53 13.85 5.47
N PHE A 4 -7.11 12.70 5.99
CA PHE A 4 -5.98 11.93 5.45
C PHE A 4 -6.54 10.68 4.75
N SER A 5 -6.04 10.43 3.54
CA SER A 5 -6.40 9.31 2.69
C SER A 5 -5.40 8.17 2.88
N ILE A 6 -5.90 6.94 2.98
CA ILE A 6 -5.06 5.75 2.82
C ILE A 6 -5.12 5.39 1.34
N CYS A 7 -4.10 5.81 0.60
CA CYS A 7 -3.82 5.26 -0.72
C CYS A 7 -3.03 3.97 -0.53
N ILE A 8 -3.70 2.81 -0.60
CA ILE A 8 -2.99 1.57 -0.95
C ILE A 8 -2.77 1.64 -2.47
N LEU A 9 -1.65 2.27 -2.86
CA LEU A 9 -1.06 2.15 -4.18
C LEU A 9 0.38 1.66 -3.96
N VAL A 10 0.66 0.40 -4.29
CA VAL A 10 2.04 0.03 -4.65
C VAL A 10 2.27 0.66 -6.02
N LEU A 11 2.61 1.95 -6.02
CA LEU A 11 3.30 2.76 -7.04
C LEU A 11 3.06 4.24 -6.71
N CYS A 12 4.14 4.94 -6.39
CA CYS A 12 4.16 6.34 -6.02
C CYS A 12 3.46 7.23 -7.07
N SER A 13 2.36 7.86 -6.69
CA SER A 13 1.86 9.07 -7.33
C SER A 13 1.14 9.92 -6.27
N GLU A 14 1.71 11.10 -5.97
CA GLU A 14 1.08 12.08 -5.09
C GLU A 14 -0.17 12.66 -5.78
N VAL A 15 -1.34 12.51 -5.15
CA VAL A 15 -2.56 13.21 -5.56
C VAL A 15 -3.09 13.98 -4.36
N ALA A 16 -2.86 15.29 -4.32
CA ALA A 16 -3.46 16.20 -3.36
C ALA A 16 -4.77 16.77 -3.92
N ILE A 17 -5.90 16.61 -3.21
CA ILE A 17 -7.19 17.24 -3.57
C ILE A 17 -7.73 18.05 -2.39
N ALA A 18 -7.93 19.35 -2.59
CA ALA A 18 -8.68 20.24 -1.72
C ALA A 18 -10.07 20.57 -2.31
N GLN A 19 -11.10 20.15 -1.58
CA GLN A 19 -12.51 20.54 -1.48
C GLN A 19 -13.37 21.06 -2.67
N SER A 20 -14.65 20.64 -2.55
CA SER A 20 -15.92 21.31 -2.91
C SER A 20 -16.49 21.09 -4.32
N HIS A 21 -17.47 20.17 -4.40
CA HIS A 21 -18.58 20.09 -5.35
C HIS A 21 -18.31 20.63 -6.76
N LYS A 22 -17.60 19.84 -7.54
CA LYS A 22 -17.71 19.78 -9.01
C LYS A 22 -17.16 18.43 -9.44
N GLU A 23 -17.97 17.63 -10.14
CA GLU A 23 -17.44 16.47 -10.85
C GLU A 23 -16.31 16.96 -11.75
N LYS A 24 -15.09 16.52 -11.42
CA LYS A 24 -13.89 16.83 -12.17
C LYS A 24 -13.43 15.53 -12.81
N THR A 25 -13.52 15.44 -14.14
CA THR A 25 -12.85 14.37 -14.88
C THR A 25 -11.36 14.48 -14.60
N ILE A 26 -10.83 13.53 -13.82
CA ILE A 26 -9.39 13.41 -13.59
C ILE A 26 -8.87 12.54 -14.72
N SER A 27 -8.10 13.14 -15.64
CA SER A 27 -7.26 12.37 -16.55
C SER A 27 -6.10 11.79 -15.74
N VAL A 28 -6.33 10.66 -15.09
CA VAL A 28 -5.25 9.89 -14.46
C VAL A 28 -4.51 9.20 -15.60
N SER A 29 -3.30 9.67 -15.92
CA SER A 29 -2.38 8.82 -16.68
C SER A 29 -2.04 7.66 -15.75
N LEU A 30 -2.45 6.44 -16.12
CA LEU A 30 -1.98 5.26 -15.41
C LEU A 30 -0.45 5.32 -15.38
N PRO A 31 0.20 5.08 -14.24
CA PRO A 31 1.65 4.97 -14.23
C PRO A 31 2.03 3.87 -15.22
N GLN A 32 2.83 4.20 -16.24
CA GLN A 32 3.45 3.17 -17.07
C GLN A 32 4.35 2.35 -16.15
N ILE A 33 4.01 1.08 -15.97
CA ILE A 33 4.84 0.17 -15.19
C ILE A 33 6.02 -0.21 -16.09
N ASN A 34 7.13 0.51 -15.89
CA ASN A 34 8.38 0.21 -16.55
C ASN A 34 9.05 -0.95 -15.81
N VAL A 35 9.14 -2.11 -16.46
CA VAL A 35 9.96 -3.22 -15.95
C VAL A 35 11.36 -3.08 -16.49
N TYR A 36 12.37 -3.23 -15.62
CA TYR A 36 13.76 -3.07 -16.00
C TYR A 36 14.53 -4.40 -15.90
N GLU A 37 15.34 -4.69 -16.92
CA GLU A 37 16.40 -5.71 -16.88
C GLU A 37 17.72 -5.07 -17.31
N ASN A 38 18.75 -5.17 -16.48
CA ASN A 38 20.06 -4.56 -16.72
C ASN A 38 19.99 -3.06 -17.10
N LYS A 39 19.10 -2.31 -16.41
CA LYS A 39 18.82 -0.87 -16.64
C LYS A 39 18.11 -0.54 -17.97
N ASN A 40 17.69 -1.54 -18.74
CA ASN A 40 16.87 -1.35 -19.95
C ASN A 40 15.41 -1.65 -19.64
N THR A 41 14.49 -0.89 -20.24
CA THR A 41 13.06 -1.19 -20.16
C THR A 41 12.72 -2.42 -20.98
N LEU A 42 11.92 -3.31 -20.41
CA LEU A 42 11.35 -4.46 -21.09
C LEU A 42 9.94 -4.12 -21.55
N ASN A 43 9.63 -4.45 -22.79
CA ASN A 43 8.27 -4.39 -23.34
C ASN A 43 7.55 -5.75 -23.23
N ILE A 44 8.28 -6.82 -22.90
CA ILE A 44 7.74 -8.17 -22.75
C ILE A 44 8.34 -8.79 -21.48
N LEU A 45 7.47 -9.26 -20.59
CA LEU A 45 7.82 -10.05 -19.42
C LEU A 45 7.82 -11.53 -19.77
N LYS A 46 8.89 -12.24 -19.40
CA LYS A 46 8.96 -13.71 -19.53
C LYS A 46 8.77 -14.35 -18.17
N TRP A 47 7.77 -15.22 -18.05
CA TRP A 47 7.50 -15.99 -16.84
C TRP A 47 7.49 -17.48 -17.19
N GLY A 48 8.61 -18.16 -16.96
CA GLY A 48 8.79 -19.54 -17.44
C GLY A 48 8.78 -19.60 -18.97
N THR A 49 7.81 -20.33 -19.54
CA THR A 49 7.60 -20.42 -20.99
C THR A 49 6.71 -19.31 -21.56
N ASP A 50 6.05 -18.56 -20.69
CA ASP A 50 5.05 -17.57 -21.10
C ASP A 50 5.72 -16.22 -21.37
N SER A 51 5.18 -15.50 -22.34
CA SER A 51 5.57 -14.13 -22.69
C SER A 51 4.33 -13.25 -22.64
N VAL A 52 4.34 -12.24 -21.79
CA VAL A 52 3.23 -11.28 -21.63
C VAL A 52 3.73 -9.87 -21.93
N ASP A 53 2.86 -9.01 -22.44
CA ASP A 53 3.17 -7.59 -22.61
C ASP A 53 3.54 -6.99 -21.24
N ALA A 54 4.63 -6.23 -21.19
CA ALA A 54 5.03 -5.54 -19.97
C ALA A 54 4.11 -4.35 -19.67
N ASP A 55 3.42 -3.82 -20.69
CA ASP A 55 2.38 -2.81 -20.50
C ASP A 55 1.08 -3.45 -20.00
N ILE A 56 1.00 -3.60 -18.68
CA ILE A 56 -0.19 -4.11 -18.01
C ILE A 56 -1.30 -3.05 -17.84
N SER A 57 -1.11 -1.82 -18.34
CA SER A 57 -2.05 -0.70 -18.11
C SER A 57 -3.47 -0.99 -18.59
N GLN A 58 -3.63 -1.81 -19.64
CA GLN A 58 -4.95 -2.25 -20.13
C GLN A 58 -5.68 -3.23 -19.19
N THR A 59 -4.97 -3.81 -18.23
CA THR A 59 -5.49 -4.82 -17.29
C THR A 59 -5.61 -4.28 -15.86
N VAL A 60 -5.15 -3.05 -15.60
CA VAL A 60 -5.26 -2.40 -14.29
C VAL A 60 -6.61 -1.70 -14.18
N ILE A 61 -7.39 -2.11 -13.19
CA ILE A 61 -8.64 -1.44 -12.81
C ILE A 61 -8.34 -0.56 -11.60
N ILE A 62 -8.53 0.74 -11.73
CA ILE A 62 -8.51 1.67 -10.59
C ILE A 62 -9.91 1.76 -10.01
N HIS A 63 -10.05 1.33 -8.75
CA HIS A 63 -11.28 1.50 -7.97
C HIS A 63 -11.34 2.90 -7.36
N GLU A 64 -12.55 3.39 -7.09
CA GLU A 64 -12.74 4.67 -6.40
C GLU A 64 -12.12 4.64 -5.00
N GLN A 65 -11.55 5.77 -4.58
CA GLN A 65 -11.06 5.91 -3.22
C GLN A 65 -12.21 5.80 -2.22
N LYS A 66 -12.03 4.96 -1.20
CA LYS A 66 -13.01 4.74 -0.13
C LYS A 66 -12.49 5.20 1.22
N THR A 67 -13.42 5.57 2.09
CA THR A 67 -13.15 5.90 3.49
C THR A 67 -13.89 4.92 4.39
N PHE A 68 -13.22 4.44 5.42
CA PHE A 68 -13.78 3.51 6.41
C PHE A 68 -13.60 4.11 7.80
N GLU A 69 -14.65 4.11 8.62
CA GLU A 69 -14.64 4.73 9.96
C GLU A 69 -13.66 4.05 10.92
N ASP A 70 -13.47 2.74 10.78
CA ASP A 70 -12.62 1.93 11.66
C ASP A 70 -11.12 2.11 11.39
N VAL A 71 -10.73 2.93 10.40
CA VAL A 71 -9.34 3.17 10.09
C VAL A 71 -8.92 4.54 10.61
N PRO A 72 -8.03 4.61 11.61
CA PRO A 72 -7.63 5.88 12.21
C PRO A 72 -6.83 6.73 11.21
N ALA A 73 -6.79 8.03 11.44
CA ALA A 73 -5.90 8.89 10.69
C ALA A 73 -4.45 8.50 11.00
N GLY A 74 -3.66 8.20 9.97
CA GLY A 74 -2.23 7.86 10.04
C GLY A 74 -1.50 8.46 8.84
N ASN A 75 -0.17 8.37 8.77
CA ASN A 75 0.44 8.13 7.48
C ASN A 75 0.94 6.68 7.54
N TYR A 76 0.39 5.87 6.65
CA TYR A 76 0.68 4.45 6.62
C TYR A 76 1.66 4.23 5.48
N SER A 77 2.87 3.78 5.79
CA SER A 77 3.96 3.73 4.82
C SER A 77 4.09 2.36 4.17
N GLY A 78 3.86 1.28 4.93
CA GLY A 78 4.03 -0.09 4.47
C GLY A 78 2.90 -1.02 4.89
N ILE A 79 2.62 -2.03 4.06
CA ILE A 79 1.62 -3.07 4.33
C ILE A 79 2.11 -4.44 3.85
N THR A 80 1.81 -5.49 4.61
CA THR A 80 2.08 -6.88 4.20
C THR A 80 0.93 -7.80 4.59
N HIS A 81 0.66 -8.79 3.74
CA HIS A 81 -0.34 -9.82 4.01
C HIS A 81 0.21 -10.86 4.98
N ILE A 82 -0.58 -11.24 5.98
CA ILE A 82 -0.22 -12.27 6.95
C ILE A 82 -0.96 -13.57 6.64
N LYS A 83 -2.29 -13.53 6.73
CA LYS A 83 -3.16 -14.70 6.53
C LYS A 83 -4.61 -14.28 6.33
N GLY A 84 -5.35 -15.01 5.50
CA GLY A 84 -6.77 -14.71 5.26
C GLY A 84 -6.96 -13.24 4.84
N ASP A 85 -7.70 -12.48 5.64
CA ASP A 85 -7.93 -11.05 5.42
C ASP A 85 -7.04 -10.16 6.31
N GLU A 86 -6.05 -10.70 7.03
CA GLU A 86 -5.22 -9.95 7.97
C GLU A 86 -3.93 -9.43 7.32
N TYR A 87 -3.68 -8.14 7.56
CA TYR A 87 -2.54 -7.39 7.05
C TYR A 87 -1.87 -6.65 8.21
N ALA A 88 -0.54 -6.68 8.25
CA ALA A 88 0.23 -5.78 9.11
C ALA A 88 0.50 -4.48 8.35
N VAL A 89 0.33 -3.35 9.04
CA VAL A 89 0.49 -2.01 8.46
C VAL A 89 1.34 -1.15 9.38
N VAL A 90 2.45 -0.64 8.89
CA VAL A 90 3.31 0.31 9.64
C VAL A 90 2.82 1.74 9.45
N SER A 91 3.13 2.61 10.40
CA SER A 91 2.71 4.00 10.39
C SER A 91 3.82 4.89 10.95
N ASP A 92 4.28 5.86 10.16
CA ASP A 92 5.29 6.86 10.55
C ASP A 92 4.79 7.84 11.64
N LYS A 93 3.48 7.89 11.91
CA LYS A 93 2.84 8.86 12.83
C LYS A 93 2.84 8.47 14.31
N THR A 94 3.26 7.26 14.68
CA THR A 94 3.18 6.80 16.07
C THR A 94 4.41 7.21 16.87
N ASP A 95 4.29 7.45 18.18
CA ASP A 95 5.47 7.79 19.00
C ASP A 95 6.34 6.55 19.32
N SER A 96 5.78 5.35 19.14
CA SER A 96 6.40 4.05 19.42
C SER A 96 6.60 3.23 18.14
N GLU A 97 7.62 2.37 18.13
CA GLU A 97 7.84 1.34 17.11
C GLU A 97 6.69 0.32 17.14
N GLY A 98 6.15 -0.01 15.97
CA GLY A 98 5.13 -1.06 15.89
C GLY A 98 4.34 -1.06 14.59
N TYR A 99 3.20 -1.74 14.62
CA TYR A 99 2.32 -1.87 13.46
C TYR A 99 0.87 -2.11 13.87
N TYR A 100 -0.07 -1.73 13.01
CA TYR A 100 -1.46 -2.15 13.12
C TYR A 100 -1.68 -3.52 12.52
N ILE A 101 -2.65 -4.25 13.04
CA ILE A 101 -3.29 -5.36 12.32
C ILE A 101 -4.63 -4.88 11.77
N PHE A 102 -4.77 -4.86 10.45
CA PHE A 102 -6.05 -4.61 9.78
C PHE A 102 -6.60 -5.89 9.20
N LYS A 103 -7.91 -6.08 9.35
CA LYS A 103 -8.66 -7.06 8.58
C LYS A 103 -9.28 -6.36 7.37
N ILE A 104 -8.79 -6.64 6.18
CA ILE A 104 -9.22 -6.01 4.92
C ILE A 104 -9.96 -7.04 4.08
N LYS A 105 -11.25 -6.81 3.84
CA LYS A 105 -12.09 -7.72 3.06
C LYS A 105 -12.21 -7.22 1.62
N PHE A 106 -11.87 -8.09 0.67
CA PHE A 106 -11.98 -7.80 -0.76
C PHE A 106 -13.21 -8.47 -1.39
N GLY A 107 -13.77 -7.82 -2.40
CA GLY A 107 -14.74 -8.39 -3.33
C GLY A 107 -14.07 -9.22 -4.41
N LYS A 108 -14.86 -9.83 -5.28
CA LYS A 108 -14.35 -10.69 -6.37
C LYS A 108 -13.50 -9.92 -7.38
N ASP A 109 -13.77 -8.63 -7.54
CA ASP A 109 -13.12 -7.76 -8.53
C ASP A 109 -11.98 -6.92 -7.90
N GLY A 110 -11.54 -7.26 -6.69
CA GLY A 110 -10.47 -6.56 -5.97
C GLY A 110 -10.91 -5.29 -5.24
N ASP A 111 -12.20 -4.96 -5.25
CA ASP A 111 -12.75 -3.82 -4.52
C ASP A 111 -12.72 -4.06 -2.99
N ILE A 112 -12.36 -3.04 -2.20
CA ILE A 112 -12.34 -3.12 -0.73
C ILE A 112 -13.77 -2.95 -0.22
N LEU A 113 -14.29 -3.99 0.43
CA LEU A 113 -15.66 -4.03 0.96
C LEU A 113 -15.76 -3.55 2.40
N ASP A 114 -14.76 -3.85 3.23
CA ASP A 114 -14.73 -3.53 4.66
C ASP A 114 -13.31 -3.55 5.19
N ILE A 115 -13.01 -2.71 6.19
CA ILE A 115 -11.76 -2.71 6.94
C ILE A 115 -12.07 -2.67 8.43
N LYS A 116 -11.46 -3.57 9.20
CA LYS A 116 -11.51 -3.56 10.66
C LYS A 116 -10.12 -3.41 11.25
N ASN A 117 -9.91 -2.38 12.05
CA ASN A 117 -8.70 -2.24 12.86
C ASN A 117 -8.75 -3.20 14.07
N LYS A 118 -7.76 -4.08 14.18
CA LYS A 118 -7.60 -5.03 15.31
C LYS A 118 -6.75 -4.47 16.44
N GLY A 119 -6.18 -3.29 16.26
CA GLY A 119 -5.37 -2.59 17.24
C GLY A 119 -3.90 -2.49 16.84
N TRP A 120 -3.20 -1.64 17.58
CA TRP A 120 -1.76 -1.44 17.49
C TRP A 120 -1.01 -2.57 18.21
N GLN A 121 0.07 -3.04 17.59
CA GLN A 121 1.05 -3.95 18.18
C GLN A 121 2.32 -3.15 18.48
N ASP A 122 2.50 -2.84 19.76
CA ASP A 122 3.68 -2.14 20.26
C ASP A 122 4.87 -3.11 20.39
N LEU A 123 6.00 -2.74 19.80
CA LEU A 123 7.25 -3.50 19.86
C LEU A 123 8.17 -3.03 21.00
N GLY A 124 7.81 -1.94 21.68
CA GLY A 124 8.53 -1.38 22.82
C GLY A 124 9.72 -0.50 22.47
N GLY A 125 9.96 -0.24 21.19
CA GLY A 125 10.97 0.69 20.69
C GLY A 125 10.44 2.09 20.43
N ILE A 126 11.35 2.98 20.04
CA ILE A 126 10.99 4.31 19.52
C ILE A 126 10.66 4.18 18.03
N ASN A 127 9.69 4.96 17.53
CA ASN A 127 9.49 5.05 16.08
C ASN A 127 10.76 5.63 15.43
N MET A 128 11.28 4.91 14.45
CA MET A 128 12.49 5.21 13.68
C MET A 128 12.20 5.43 12.19
N ASP A 129 10.99 5.89 11.84
CA ASP A 129 10.54 6.09 10.47
C ASP A 129 10.31 4.74 9.75
N GLU A 130 9.43 3.90 10.31
CA GLU A 130 9.12 2.59 9.75
C GLU A 130 8.36 2.69 8.41
N GLU A 131 9.07 2.50 7.31
CA GLU A 131 8.53 2.60 5.95
C GLU A 131 8.14 1.25 5.34
N ALA A 132 8.99 0.22 5.54
CA ALA A 132 8.83 -1.08 4.90
C ALA A 132 8.37 -2.15 5.89
N ILE A 133 7.51 -3.07 5.43
CA ILE A 133 7.13 -4.26 6.20
C ILE A 133 6.95 -5.48 5.29
N ALA A 134 7.47 -6.63 5.72
CA ALA A 134 7.33 -7.90 5.02
C ALA A 134 7.08 -9.05 6.00
N TYR A 135 6.18 -9.96 5.64
CA TYR A 135 5.91 -11.18 6.39
C TYR A 135 6.52 -12.40 5.71
N ASN A 136 7.19 -13.25 6.49
CA ASN A 136 7.65 -14.55 6.04
C ASN A 136 6.80 -15.68 6.68
N PRO A 137 5.95 -16.37 5.91
CA PRO A 137 5.08 -17.42 6.44
C PRO A 137 5.83 -18.70 6.85
N HIS A 138 7.10 -18.88 6.46
CA HIS A 138 7.86 -20.09 6.79
C HIS A 138 8.33 -20.10 8.25
N ASN A 139 8.67 -18.93 8.79
CA ASN A 139 9.13 -18.76 10.16
C ASN A 139 8.17 -17.91 11.02
N ASN A 140 7.08 -17.41 10.44
CA ASN A 140 6.11 -16.52 11.08
C ASN A 140 6.72 -15.21 11.59
N HIS A 141 7.74 -14.69 10.91
CA HIS A 141 8.37 -13.42 11.28
C HIS A 141 7.86 -12.27 10.43
N LEU A 142 7.73 -11.10 11.08
CA LEU A 142 7.62 -9.80 10.42
C LEU A 142 9.01 -9.16 10.41
N TYR A 143 9.34 -8.56 9.27
CA TYR A 143 10.54 -7.76 9.06
C TYR A 143 10.08 -6.34 8.80
N ILE A 144 10.52 -5.40 9.63
CA ILE A 144 10.20 -3.98 9.50
C ILE A 144 11.51 -3.25 9.16
N GLY A 145 11.44 -2.41 8.14
CA GLY A 145 12.56 -1.61 7.66
C GLY A 145 12.31 -0.14 8.00
N ASN A 146 13.27 0.43 8.71
CA ASN A 146 13.31 1.85 9.06
C ASN A 146 13.94 2.63 7.89
N GLU A 147 13.50 3.86 7.66
CA GLU A 147 14.22 4.75 6.76
C GLU A 147 15.58 5.09 7.39
N GLU A 148 16.66 4.94 6.61
CA GLU A 148 17.98 5.31 7.09
C GLU A 148 18.01 6.84 7.19
N GLY A 149 18.12 7.37 8.42
CA GLY A 149 18.39 8.78 8.61
C GLY A 149 19.68 9.11 7.87
N SER A 150 19.60 9.90 6.79
CA SER A 150 20.76 10.35 6.03
C SER A 150 21.72 11.12 6.95
N THR A 151 22.73 10.42 7.49
CA THR A 151 23.87 11.01 8.22
C THR A 151 24.98 11.42 7.28
#